data_AF-A0A7K0LZ11-F1
#
_entry.id   AF-A0A7K0LZ11-F1
#
_cell.length_a   1.000
_cell.length_b   1.000
_cell.length_c   1.000
_cell.angle_alpha   90.00
_cell.angle_beta   90.00
_cell.angle_gamma   90.00
#
_symmetry.space_group_name_H-M   'P 1'
#
loop_
_entity.id
_entity.type
_entity.pdbx_description
1 polymer ?
#
loop_
_entity_poly.entity_id
_entity_poly.type
_entity_poly.pdbx_seq_one_letter_code
_entity_poly.pdbx_strand_id
1 'polypeptide(L)'
;MAKIGIPDIDPTLEKDLLASMAEVEVLLRDSIEGKYPLVIETSRHLVDAGGKRLRPLLTLIASHFGDPKAKGIIEAAVVCELTHLGTLYHDDVMDEAPLRRGVESANNR
;
A
#
# COMPACT_ATOMS: atom_id res chain seq x y z
N MET A 1 -10.61 14.00 14.80
CA MET A 1 -10.57 13.76 13.34
C MET A 1 -9.18 13.28 13.00
N ALA A 2 -9.05 12.15 12.31
CA ALA A 2 -7.76 11.73 11.77
C ALA A 2 -7.24 12.83 10.84
N LYS A 3 -5.96 13.17 10.96
CA LYS A 3 -5.28 14.14 10.09
C LYS A 3 -4.35 13.38 9.16
N ILE A 4 -4.25 13.84 7.92
CA ILE A 4 -3.34 13.25 6.91
C ILE A 4 -1.86 13.52 7.23
N GLY A 5 -1.58 14.52 8.09
CA GLY A 5 -0.22 14.85 8.52
C GLY A 5 0.55 15.76 7.56
N ILE A 6 -0.13 16.33 6.56
CA ILE A 6 0.42 17.39 5.69
C ILE A 6 0.12 18.75 6.35
N PRO A 7 1.14 19.57 6.67
CA PRO A 7 0.92 20.89 7.26
C PRO A 7 0.24 21.83 6.25
N ASP A 8 -0.63 22.70 6.74
CA ASP A 8 -1.29 23.77 5.97
C ASP A 8 -2.06 23.31 4.71
N ILE A 9 -2.53 22.05 4.71
CA ILE A 9 -3.37 21.52 3.64
C ILE A 9 -4.75 22.19 3.62
N ASP A 10 -5.30 22.40 2.41
CA ASP A 10 -6.66 22.88 2.24
C ASP A 10 -7.68 21.94 2.94
N PRO A 11 -8.59 22.45 3.79
CA PRO A 11 -9.51 21.60 4.54
C PRO A 11 -10.47 20.77 3.68
N THR A 12 -10.82 21.26 2.48
CA THR A 12 -11.68 20.52 1.55
C THR A 12 -10.89 19.35 0.95
N LEU A 13 -9.67 19.63 0.50
CA LEU A 13 -8.77 18.59 0.00
C LEU A 13 -8.48 17.52 1.07
N GLU A 14 -8.18 17.92 2.31
CA GLU A 14 -7.92 16.95 3.39
C GLU A 14 -9.14 16.05 3.63
N LYS A 15 -10.35 16.61 3.62
CA LYS A 15 -11.58 15.84 3.77
C LYS A 15 -11.78 14.83 2.63
N ASP A 16 -11.56 15.26 1.38
CA ASP A 16 -11.73 14.42 0.20
C ASP A 16 -10.71 13.27 0.16
N LEU A 17 -9.46 13.56 0.53
CA LEU A 17 -8.39 12.56 0.63
C LEU A 17 -8.67 11.57 1.76
N LEU A 18 -9.17 12.01 2.93
CA LEU A 18 -9.55 11.11 4.03
C LEU A 18 -10.68 10.15 3.63
N ALA A 19 -11.67 10.64 2.88
CA ALA A 19 -12.76 9.80 2.37
C ALA A 19 -12.23 8.76 1.37
N SER A 20 -11.45 9.20 0.38
CA SER A 20 -10.84 8.33 -0.62
C SER A 20 -9.89 7.30 0.01
N MET A 21 -9.10 7.69 1.02
CA MET A 21 -8.22 6.77 1.76
C MET A 21 -9.01 5.68 2.49
N ALA A 22 -10.20 5.99 3.02
CA ALA A 22 -11.06 4.98 3.62
C ALA A 22 -11.57 3.97 2.58
N GLU A 23 -11.92 4.42 1.38
CA GLU A 23 -12.30 3.55 0.26
C GLU A 23 -11.14 2.66 -0.19
N VAL A 24 -9.93 3.22 -0.27
CA VAL A 24 -8.70 2.45 -0.55
C VAL A 24 -8.49 1.35 0.50
N GLU A 25 -8.62 1.64 1.79
CA GLU A 25 -8.42 0.65 2.85
C GLU A 25 -9.44 -0.51 2.78
N VAL A 26 -10.69 -0.21 2.42
CA VAL A 26 -11.71 -1.25 2.18
C VAL A 26 -11.31 -2.11 0.99
N LEU A 27 -11.05 -1.50 -0.17
CA LEU A 27 -10.73 -2.26 -1.38
C LEU A 27 -9.41 -3.02 -1.27
N LEU A 28 -8.40 -2.47 -0.57
CA LEU A 28 -7.13 -3.13 -0.33
C LEU A 28 -7.32 -4.42 0.47
N ARG A 29 -8.13 -4.38 1.54
CA ARG A 29 -8.44 -5.55 2.36
C ARG A 29 -9.22 -6.59 1.56
N ASP A 30 -10.23 -6.16 0.80
CA ASP A 30 -11.01 -7.07 -0.05
C ASP A 30 -10.13 -7.72 -1.13
N SER A 31 -9.12 -7.01 -1.63
CA SER A 31 -8.23 -7.48 -2.70
C SER A 31 -7.24 -8.55 -2.25
N ILE A 32 -6.98 -8.71 -0.95
CA ILE A 32 -6.10 -9.75 -0.41
C ILE A 32 -6.86 -10.98 0.10
N GLU A 33 -8.19 -10.99 0.00
CA GLU A 33 -8.99 -12.19 0.26
C GLU A 33 -8.87 -13.18 -0.91
N GLY A 34 -8.73 -14.47 -0.60
CA GLY A 34 -8.42 -15.47 -1.64
C GLY A 34 -8.82 -16.89 -1.26
N LYS A 35 -8.47 -17.84 -2.14
CA LYS A 35 -8.80 -19.27 -1.96
C LYS A 35 -7.74 -20.06 -1.18
N TYR A 36 -6.53 -19.51 -1.02
CA TYR A 36 -5.40 -20.21 -0.42
C TYR A 36 -5.09 -19.63 0.96
N PRO A 37 -5.40 -20.34 2.05
CA PRO A 37 -5.26 -19.82 3.42
C PRO A 37 -3.85 -19.29 3.74
N LEU A 38 -2.81 -19.96 3.24
CA LEU A 38 -1.42 -19.55 3.46
C LEU A 38 -1.08 -18.19 2.83
N VAL A 39 -1.62 -17.90 1.64
CA VAL A 39 -1.41 -16.61 0.97
C VAL A 39 -2.19 -15.49 1.68
N ILE A 40 -3.36 -15.82 2.23
CA ILE A 40 -4.19 -14.89 2.99
C ILE A 40 -3.51 -14.52 4.30
N GLU A 41 -2.96 -15.50 5.03
CA GLU A 41 -2.35 -15.28 6.35
C GLU A 41 -1.09 -14.40 6.26
N THR A 42 -0.25 -14.61 5.23
CA THR A 42 0.95 -13.80 4.99
C THR A 42 0.61 -12.40 4.46
N SER A 43 -0.34 -12.30 3.53
CA SER A 43 -0.77 -11.00 2.96
C SER A 43 -1.50 -10.15 4.01
N ARG A 44 -2.34 -10.76 4.85
CA ARG A 44 -3.02 -10.08 5.98
C ARG A 44 -2.03 -9.55 6.98
N HIS A 45 -0.97 -10.29 7.33
CA HIS A 45 0.03 -9.79 8.27
C HIS A 45 0.63 -8.45 7.84
N LEU A 46 1.05 -8.30 6.58
CA LEU A 46 1.62 -7.06 6.07
C LEU A 46 0.58 -5.93 5.92
N VAL A 47 -0.64 -6.25 5.48
CA VAL A 47 -1.71 -5.25 5.36
C VAL A 47 -2.18 -4.76 6.72
N ASP A 48 -2.39 -5.66 7.68
CA ASP A 48 -2.91 -5.38 9.03
C ASP A 48 -1.82 -4.81 9.96
N ALA A 49 -0.54 -5.12 9.72
CA ALA A 49 0.59 -4.42 10.36
C ALA A 49 0.59 -2.90 10.04
N GLY A 50 -0.19 -2.49 9.04
CA GLY A 50 -0.41 -1.10 8.68
C GLY A 50 0.73 -0.56 7.82
N GLY A 51 0.90 0.75 7.85
CA GLY A 51 1.90 1.44 7.06
C GLY A 51 1.58 2.92 6.93
N LYS A 52 2.52 3.69 6.37
CA LYS A 52 2.32 5.13 6.16
C LYS A 52 1.32 5.44 5.02
N ARG A 53 0.97 4.43 4.21
CA ARG A 53 0.09 4.53 3.03
C ARG A 53 0.45 5.68 2.09
N LEU A 54 1.74 6.00 1.99
CA LEU A 54 2.22 7.13 1.22
C LEU A 54 1.94 6.96 -0.28
N ARG A 55 2.04 5.72 -0.80
CA ARG A 55 1.84 5.43 -2.23
C ARG A 55 0.38 5.64 -2.66
N PRO A 56 -0.62 5.04 -1.98
CA PRO A 56 -2.02 5.39 -2.20
C PRO A 56 -2.30 6.89 -2.11
N LEU A 57 -1.80 7.54 -1.05
CA LEU A 57 -2.03 8.96 -0.83
C LEU A 57 -1.49 9.81 -1.99
N LEU A 58 -0.29 9.49 -2.50
CA LEU A 58 0.29 10.17 -3.66
C LEU A 58 -0.55 9.95 -4.92
N THR A 59 -1.08 8.75 -5.14
CA THR A 59 -1.98 8.47 -6.27
C THR A 59 -3.26 9.30 -6.19
N LEU A 60 -3.86 9.40 -5.00
CA LEU A 60 -5.06 10.22 -4.77
C LEU A 60 -4.76 11.70 -5.00
N ILE A 61 -3.69 12.24 -4.42
CA ILE A 61 -3.27 13.64 -4.64
C ILE A 61 -3.03 13.92 -6.13
N ALA A 62 -2.37 13.00 -6.84
CA ALA A 62 -2.11 13.15 -8.27
C ALA A 62 -3.41 13.24 -9.10
N SER A 63 -4.48 12.57 -8.69
CA SER A 63 -5.77 12.64 -9.38
C SER A 63 -6.40 14.04 -9.38
N HIS A 64 -6.11 14.87 -8.36
CA HIS A 64 -6.58 16.25 -8.27
C HIS A 64 -5.92 17.20 -9.29
N PHE A 65 -4.85 16.78 -9.96
CA PHE A 65 -4.30 17.49 -11.12
C PHE A 65 -5.07 17.20 -12.42
N GLY A 66 -5.97 16.22 -12.40
CA GLY A 66 -6.89 15.87 -13.49
C GLY A 66 -8.35 15.94 -13.03
N ASP A 67 -9.13 14.92 -13.40
CA ASP A 67 -10.47 14.72 -12.85
C ASP A 67 -10.39 13.82 -11.60
N PRO A 68 -10.54 14.37 -10.38
CA PRO A 68 -10.48 13.59 -9.14
C PRO A 68 -11.67 12.62 -8.97
N LYS A 69 -12.67 12.67 -9.86
CA LYS A 69 -13.82 11.77 -9.88
C LYS A 69 -13.77 10.76 -11.01
N ALA A 70 -12.65 10.68 -11.74
CA ALA A 70 -12.47 9.68 -12.77
C ALA A 70 -12.58 8.26 -12.17
N LYS A 71 -13.22 7.36 -12.90
CA LYS A 71 -13.31 5.95 -12.50
C LYS A 71 -11.91 5.33 -12.49
N GLY A 72 -11.64 4.42 -11.56
CA GLY A 72 -10.37 3.69 -11.50
C GLY A 72 -9.32 4.30 -10.56
N ILE A 73 -9.56 5.47 -9.94
CA ILE A 73 -8.58 6.12 -9.06
C ILE A 73 -8.30 5.29 -7.81
N ILE A 74 -9.35 4.77 -7.16
CA ILE A 74 -9.22 3.94 -5.97
C ILE A 74 -8.51 2.63 -6.31
N GLU A 75 -8.87 2.00 -7.43
CA GLU A 75 -8.23 0.80 -7.93
C GLU A 75 -6.73 1.03 -8.23
N ALA A 76 -6.39 2.16 -8.85
CA ALA A 76 -5.00 2.53 -9.11
C ALA A 76 -4.21 2.72 -7.81
N ALA A 77 -4.79 3.37 -6.80
CA ALA A 77 -4.17 3.54 -5.49
C ALA A 77 -3.93 2.19 -4.78
N VAL A 78 -4.89 1.27 -4.87
CA VAL A 78 -4.77 -0.09 -4.34
C VAL A 78 -3.69 -0.88 -5.09
N VAL A 79 -3.64 -0.82 -6.42
CA VAL A 79 -2.60 -1.49 -7.22
C VAL A 79 -1.20 -1.00 -6.83
N CYS A 80 -1.02 0.31 -6.59
CA CYS A 80 0.25 0.86 -6.12
C CYS A 80 0.67 0.29 -4.76
N GLU A 81 -0.26 0.13 -3.81
CA GLU A 81 0.06 -0.44 -2.49
C GLU A 81 0.27 -1.95 -2.55
N LEU A 82 -0.55 -2.69 -3.28
CA LEU A 82 -0.34 -4.14 -3.48
C LEU A 82 1.03 -4.42 -4.11
N THR A 83 1.44 -3.62 -5.09
CA THR A 83 2.78 -3.73 -5.68
C THR A 83 3.86 -3.47 -4.62
N HIS A 84 3.69 -2.46 -3.78
CA HIS A 84 4.60 -2.18 -2.68
C HIS A 84 4.68 -3.32 -1.67
N LEU A 85 3.55 -3.85 -1.23
CA LEU A 85 3.51 -4.96 -0.28
C LEU A 85 4.16 -6.23 -0.88
N GLY A 86 3.92 -6.49 -2.17
CA GLY A 86 4.60 -7.56 -2.89
C GLY A 86 6.12 -7.39 -2.89
N THR A 87 6.64 -6.16 -3.14
CA THR A 87 8.08 -5.91 -3.07
C THR A 87 8.67 -6.12 -1.67
N LEU A 88 7.97 -5.69 -0.61
CA LEU A 88 8.42 -5.93 0.77
C LEU A 88 8.49 -7.42 1.09
N TYR A 89 7.47 -8.19 0.70
CA TYR A 89 7.48 -9.63 0.91
C TYR A 89 8.65 -10.31 0.17
N HIS A 90 8.91 -9.90 -1.07
CA HIS A 90 10.06 -10.40 -1.82
C HIS A 90 11.39 -10.01 -1.17
N ASP A 91 11.51 -8.79 -0.63
CA ASP A 91 12.70 -8.34 0.08
C ASP A 91 12.91 -9.15 1.37
N ASP A 92 11.88 -9.36 2.18
CA ASP A 92 11.96 -10.16 3.42
C ASP A 92 12.45 -11.60 3.12
N VAL A 93 11.91 -12.26 2.10
CA VAL A 93 12.35 -13.61 1.69
C VAL A 93 13.78 -13.61 1.15
N MET A 94 14.16 -12.58 0.40
CA MET A 94 15.51 -12.46 -0.16
C MET A 94 16.54 -12.10 0.91
N ASP A 95 16.15 -11.37 1.95
CA ASP A 95 17.03 -10.96 3.03
C ASP A 95 17.39 -12.12 3.96
N GLU A 96 16.49 -13.08 4.14
CA GLU A 96 16.73 -14.33 4.85
C GLU A 96 17.45 -15.40 3.99
N ALA A 97 17.78 -15.10 2.72
CA ALA A 97 18.47 -16.05 1.86
C ALA A 97 19.99 -16.09 2.19
N PRO A 98 20.57 -17.26 2.51
CA PRO A 98 22.00 -17.36 2.84
C PRO A 98 22.92 -17.14 1.63
N LEU A 99 22.39 -17.24 0.41
CA LEU A 99 23.14 -17.15 -0.84
C LEU A 99 22.43 -16.22 -1.83
N ARG A 100 23.18 -15.32 -2.48
CA ARG A 100 22.72 -14.53 -3.63
C ARG A 100 23.58 -14.88 -4.84
N ARG A 101 22.97 -15.51 -5.87
CA ARG A 101 23.68 -15.96 -7.10
C ARG A 101 24.89 -16.88 -6.83
N GLY A 102 24.78 -17.76 -5.83
CA GLY A 102 25.84 -18.73 -5.48
C GLY A 102 27.00 -18.16 -4.67
N VAL A 103 26.92 -16.90 -4.24
CA VAL A 103 27.86 -16.26 -3.30
C VAL A 103 27.12 -15.97 -2.00
N GLU A 104 27.82 -16.05 -0.86
CA GLU A 104 27.26 -15.74 0.46
C GLU A 104 26.60 -14.36 0.45
N SER A 105 25.37 -14.30 0.94
CA SER A 105 24.62 -13.04 0.99
C SER A 105 25.20 -12.14 2.09
N ALA A 106 25.13 -10.83 1.87
CA ALA A 106 25.61 -9.86 2.86
C ALA A 106 24.74 -9.81 4.15
N ASN A 107 23.60 -10.50 4.14
CA ASN A 107 22.61 -10.50 5.23
C ASN A 107 22.79 -11.68 6.20
N ASN A 108 23.77 -12.56 5.95
CA ASN A 108 24.14 -13.63 6.88
C ASN A 108 24.92 -13.02 8.06
N ARG A 109 24.28 -12.93 9.23
CA ARG A 109 24.94 -12.64 10.52
C ARG A 109 25.10 -13.90 11.33
#